data_AF-A0A9P5MYM9-F1
#
_entry.id   AF-A0A9P5MYM9-F1
#
_cell.length_a   1.000
_cell.length_b   1.000
_cell.length_c   1.000
_cell.angle_alpha   90.00
_cell.angle_beta   90.00
_cell.angle_gamma   90.00
#
_symmetry.space_group_name_H-M   'P 1'
#
loop_
_entity.id
_entity.type
_entity.pdbx_description
1 polymer ?
#
loop_
_entity_poly.entity_id
_entity_poly.type
_entity_poly.pdbx_seq_one_letter_code
_entity_poly.pdbx_strand_id
1 'polypeptide(L)'
;MDYDIFREELAAKYPAYGHALWEPSPGGHYAAVEIGDVGFVRDGYFHRLFNILLPEDHPSHQDGVPQRHEPLVLRTRSPTSTGTLHPNNLRSNGVLDRTDESRRWASGPDEAAQLSFSCSRRRGAILSLPVPAQRKDTTARGVFAKCITKHINEWFAFTQERGLGINREDIILVTGCHLARTWATIAFQEREEQLSFGVQVSGLSDVIWQFTPEGAQGVAYNLGPSGQVRFSIFLPPQQTLQQVMIDLD
;
A
#
# COMPACT_ATOMS: atom_id res chain seq x y z
N MET A 1 2.03 8.67 -16.37
CA MET A 1 1.77 7.66 -17.43
C MET A 1 1.72 6.27 -16.83
N ASP A 2 2.81 5.71 -16.32
CA ASP A 2 2.81 4.31 -15.84
C ASP A 2 2.12 4.15 -14.49
N TYR A 3 2.32 5.10 -13.58
CA TYR A 3 1.64 5.11 -12.27
C TYR A 3 0.11 5.25 -12.40
N ASP A 4 -0.39 5.98 -13.41
CA ASP A 4 -1.84 6.12 -13.65
C ASP A 4 -2.42 4.79 -14.15
N ILE A 5 -1.75 4.16 -15.12
CA ILE A 5 -2.12 2.83 -15.63
C ILE A 5 -2.14 1.83 -14.48
N PHE A 6 -1.07 1.79 -13.69
CA PHE A 6 -0.94 0.90 -12.53
C PHE A 6 -2.11 1.06 -11.55
N ARG A 7 -2.37 2.31 -11.13
CA ARG A 7 -3.44 2.65 -10.19
C ARG A 7 -4.82 2.28 -10.75
N GLU A 8 -5.12 2.70 -11.97
CA GLU A 8 -6.43 2.51 -12.60
C GLU A 8 -6.74 1.03 -12.84
N GLU A 9 -5.79 0.28 -13.39
CA GLU A 9 -5.96 -1.13 -13.72
C GLU A 9 -6.14 -2.01 -12.46
N LEU A 10 -5.44 -1.69 -11.36
CA LEU A 10 -5.65 -2.37 -10.09
C LEU A 10 -6.95 -1.91 -9.40
N ALA A 11 -7.27 -0.62 -9.39
CA ALA A 11 -8.49 -0.10 -8.79
C ALA A 11 -9.75 -0.69 -9.45
N ALA A 12 -9.73 -0.88 -10.76
CA ALA A 12 -10.84 -1.48 -11.50
C ALA A 12 -11.15 -2.91 -11.05
N LYS A 13 -10.13 -3.69 -10.66
CA LYS A 13 -10.31 -5.09 -10.22
C LYS A 13 -10.41 -5.25 -8.71
N TYR A 14 -9.77 -4.38 -7.94
CA TYR A 14 -9.67 -4.44 -6.49
C TYR A 14 -10.20 -3.15 -5.82
N PRO A 15 -11.45 -2.72 -6.10
CA PRO A 15 -11.96 -1.44 -5.61
C PRO A 15 -12.03 -1.34 -4.08
N ALA A 16 -12.06 -2.47 -3.37
CA ALA A 16 -12.08 -2.52 -1.91
C ALA A 16 -10.70 -2.34 -1.24
N TYR A 17 -9.60 -2.37 -2.01
CA TYR A 17 -8.23 -2.31 -1.46
C TYR A 17 -7.68 -0.89 -1.30
N GLY A 18 -8.41 0.12 -1.76
CA GLY A 18 -7.99 1.52 -1.73
C GLY A 18 -7.11 1.91 -2.92
N HIS A 19 -6.24 2.89 -2.73
CA HIS A 19 -5.35 3.40 -3.78
C HIS A 19 -4.04 2.61 -3.84
N ALA A 20 -3.78 1.96 -4.97
CA ALA A 20 -2.48 1.37 -5.23
C ALA A 20 -1.45 2.47 -5.55
N LEU A 21 -0.34 2.49 -4.81
CA LEU A 21 0.77 3.42 -5.03
C LEU A 21 1.83 2.78 -5.91
N TRP A 22 2.29 3.51 -6.93
CA TRP A 22 3.38 3.07 -7.79
C TRP A 22 4.72 3.05 -7.04
N GLU A 23 4.91 4.03 -6.16
CA GLU A 23 6.02 4.12 -5.23
C GLU A 23 5.48 4.28 -3.79
N PRO A 24 5.29 3.17 -3.08
CA PRO A 24 4.83 3.15 -1.69
C PRO A 24 5.83 3.71 -0.67
N SER A 25 7.11 3.89 -1.03
CA SER A 25 8.14 4.36 -0.11
C SER A 25 7.88 5.80 0.35
N PRO A 26 7.95 6.09 1.66
CA PRO A 26 7.84 7.45 2.18
C PRO A 26 8.96 8.42 1.76
N GLY A 27 10.02 7.95 1.08
CA GLY A 27 11.13 8.80 0.62
C GLY A 27 11.94 9.48 1.75
N GLY A 28 11.77 9.03 3.00
CA GLY A 28 12.37 9.66 4.18
C GLY A 28 11.60 10.88 4.73
N HIS A 29 10.46 11.25 4.14
CA HIS A 29 9.64 12.38 4.58
C HIS A 29 8.77 12.05 5.81
N TYR A 30 8.44 10.78 6.00
CA TYR A 30 7.69 10.27 7.14
C TYR A 30 8.03 8.77 7.36
N ALA A 31 7.65 8.20 8.50
CA ALA A 31 8.03 6.82 8.82
C ALA A 31 7.26 5.77 8.00
N ALA A 32 5.92 5.89 7.96
CA ALA A 32 5.01 5.08 7.16
C ALA A 32 3.66 5.80 7.05
N VAL A 33 2.83 5.43 6.08
CA VAL A 33 1.46 5.94 5.99
C VAL A 33 0.64 5.40 7.16
N GLU A 34 -0.08 6.29 7.85
CA GLU A 34 -0.88 5.97 9.02
C GLU A 34 -2.36 6.34 8.83
N ILE A 35 -3.22 5.68 9.59
CA ILE A 35 -4.63 6.08 9.68
C ILE A 35 -4.68 7.52 10.21
N GLY A 36 -5.49 8.36 9.56
CA GLY A 36 -5.64 9.77 9.89
C GLY A 36 -4.71 10.69 9.12
N ASP A 37 -3.75 10.17 8.35
CA ASP A 37 -2.94 11.01 7.48
C ASP A 37 -3.82 11.69 6.44
N VAL A 38 -3.60 12.99 6.26
CA VAL A 38 -4.16 13.79 5.18
C VAL A 38 -3.02 14.10 4.21
N GLY A 39 -3.27 13.92 2.93
CA GLY A 39 -2.25 14.07 1.90
C GLY A 39 -2.84 14.05 0.51
N PHE A 40 -1.98 13.86 -0.48
CA PHE A 40 -2.37 13.72 -1.89
C PHE A 40 -1.42 12.74 -2.58
N VAL A 41 -1.82 12.21 -3.73
CA VAL A 41 -0.94 11.34 -4.54
C VAL A 41 -0.41 12.14 -5.72
N ARG A 42 0.91 12.11 -5.93
CA ARG A 42 1.57 12.75 -7.07
C ARG A 42 2.80 11.94 -7.46
N ASP A 43 2.97 11.74 -8.76
CA ASP A 43 4.09 11.00 -9.36
C ASP A 43 4.29 9.59 -8.78
N GLY A 44 3.19 8.95 -8.35
CA GLY A 44 3.20 7.61 -7.79
C GLY A 44 3.41 7.52 -6.28
N TYR A 45 3.73 8.63 -5.62
CA TYR A 45 3.97 8.73 -4.17
C TYR A 45 2.74 9.27 -3.44
N PHE A 46 2.59 8.88 -2.17
CA PHE A 46 1.72 9.59 -1.25
C PHE A 46 2.50 10.71 -0.53
N HIS A 47 2.04 11.95 -0.67
CA HIS A 47 2.61 13.12 -0.03
C HIS A 47 1.78 13.45 1.21
N ARG A 48 2.31 13.11 2.38
CA ARG A 48 1.67 13.38 3.68
C ARG A 48 1.78 14.87 4.03
N LEU A 49 0.67 15.49 4.41
CA LEU A 49 0.60 16.87 4.87
C LEU A 49 0.58 16.96 6.40
N PHE A 50 -0.36 16.26 7.04
CA PHE A 50 -0.53 16.22 8.50
C PHE A 50 -1.37 14.98 8.88
N ASN A 51 -1.63 14.77 10.18
CA ASN A 51 -2.51 13.70 10.64
C ASN A 51 -3.61 14.23 11.55
N ILE A 52 -4.87 13.91 11.25
CA ILE A 52 -6.05 14.41 11.99
C ILE A 52 -6.14 13.88 13.41
N LEU A 53 -5.42 12.83 13.77
CA LEU A 53 -5.45 12.23 15.11
C LEU A 53 -4.39 12.82 16.05
N LEU A 54 -3.48 13.64 15.53
CA LEU A 54 -2.34 14.18 16.26
C LEU A 54 -2.54 15.66 16.58
N PRO A 55 -2.03 16.14 17.73
CA PRO A 55 -2.08 17.55 18.10
C PRO A 55 -1.27 18.43 17.14
N GLU A 56 -1.59 19.72 17.09
CA GLU A 56 -0.93 20.70 16.22
C GLU A 56 0.59 20.71 16.40
N ASP A 57 1.05 20.65 17.65
CA ASP A 57 2.46 20.67 18.05
C ASP A 57 3.19 19.32 17.89
N HIS A 58 2.53 18.32 17.30
CA HIS A 58 3.14 17.00 17.12
C HIS A 58 4.39 17.10 16.21
N PRO A 59 5.53 16.48 16.55
CA PRO A 59 6.78 16.58 15.79
C PRO A 59 6.70 16.12 14.33
N SER A 60 5.68 15.34 13.96
CA SER A 60 5.45 14.90 12.58
C SER A 60 4.72 15.94 11.71
N HIS A 61 4.29 17.07 12.27
CA HIS A 61 3.71 18.21 11.54
C HIS A 61 4.79 19.25 11.24
N GLN A 62 5.90 18.82 10.63
CA GLN A 62 7.08 19.67 10.41
C GLN A 62 6.78 20.90 9.54
N ASP A 63 5.86 20.74 8.59
CA ASP A 63 5.45 21.84 7.73
C ASP A 63 4.27 22.65 8.33
N GLY A 64 3.75 22.24 9.50
CA GLY A 64 2.54 22.78 10.13
C GLY A 64 1.25 22.05 9.75
N VAL A 65 0.12 22.62 10.16
CA VAL A 65 -1.25 22.08 9.97
C VAL A 65 -2.21 23.19 9.49
N PRO A 66 -3.40 22.85 8.96
CA PRO A 66 -4.40 23.84 8.58
C PRO A 66 -4.83 24.74 9.75
N GLN A 67 -5.30 25.95 9.44
CA GLN A 67 -5.77 26.88 10.46
C GLN A 67 -6.90 26.25 11.30
N ARG A 68 -6.84 26.39 12.63
CA ARG A 68 -7.80 25.80 13.59
C ARG A 68 -7.85 24.27 13.52
N HIS A 69 -6.70 23.64 13.29
CA HIS A 69 -6.57 22.19 13.40
C HIS A 69 -6.97 21.73 14.81
N GLU A 70 -8.00 20.89 14.88
CA GLU A 70 -8.44 20.24 16.10
C GLU A 70 -8.31 18.71 15.92
N PRO A 71 -7.54 18.02 16.76
CA PRO A 71 -7.39 16.58 16.65
C PRO A 71 -8.72 15.85 16.80
N LEU A 72 -9.00 14.94 15.89
CA LEU A 72 -10.16 14.09 15.92
C LEU A 72 -10.05 13.07 17.07
N VAL A 73 -10.92 13.24 18.07
CA VAL A 73 -11.00 12.31 19.22
C VAL A 73 -11.92 11.14 18.89
N LEU A 74 -11.36 9.92 18.85
CA LEU A 74 -12.11 8.69 18.64
C LEU A 74 -12.61 8.13 19.98
N ARG A 75 -13.94 8.02 20.13
CA ARG A 75 -14.59 7.55 21.38
C ARG A 75 -14.75 6.02 21.48
N THR A 76 -14.09 5.25 20.63
CA THR A 76 -14.21 3.78 20.58
C THR A 76 -13.03 3.10 21.27
N ARG A 77 -13.29 1.95 21.92
CA ARG A 77 -12.26 1.15 22.60
C ARG A 77 -11.25 0.52 21.64
N SER A 78 -11.67 0.23 20.40
CA SER A 78 -10.84 -0.36 19.35
C SER A 78 -11.00 0.42 18.04
N PRO A 79 -10.34 1.59 17.90
CA PRO A 79 -10.49 2.47 16.73
C PRO A 79 -9.90 1.91 15.45
N THR A 80 -9.06 0.88 15.58
CA THR A 80 -8.30 0.28 14.49
C THR A 80 -8.49 -1.23 14.50
N SER A 81 -8.81 -1.79 13.34
CA SER A 81 -8.74 -3.22 13.03
C SER A 81 -7.41 -3.48 12.34
N THR A 82 -6.72 -4.54 12.76
CA THR A 82 -5.46 -4.99 12.16
C THR A 82 -5.66 -6.37 11.53
N GLY A 83 -4.92 -6.62 10.47
CA GLY A 83 -4.91 -7.91 9.81
C GLY A 83 -3.64 -8.12 8.99
N THR A 84 -3.57 -9.25 8.30
CA THR A 84 -2.46 -9.60 7.44
C THR A 84 -2.98 -9.87 6.04
N LEU A 85 -2.36 -9.24 5.05
CA LEU A 85 -2.51 -9.61 3.65
C LEU A 85 -1.42 -10.62 3.33
N HIS A 86 -1.82 -11.84 2.98
CA HIS A 86 -0.89 -12.90 2.61
C HIS A 86 -0.07 -12.52 1.36
N PRO A 87 1.13 -13.11 1.18
CA PRO A 87 1.92 -12.94 -0.03
C PRO A 87 1.06 -13.19 -1.27
N ASN A 88 1.11 -12.28 -2.24
CA ASN A 88 0.24 -12.34 -3.40
C ASN A 88 0.77 -11.51 -4.57
N ASN A 89 0.42 -11.93 -5.78
CA ASN A 89 0.61 -11.18 -7.01
C ASN A 89 -0.76 -10.66 -7.48
N LEU A 90 -1.10 -9.46 -7.02
CA LEU A 90 -2.31 -8.76 -7.44
C LEU A 90 -2.12 -8.28 -8.87
N ARG A 91 -3.08 -8.58 -9.74
CA ARG A 91 -2.94 -8.40 -11.19
C ARG A 91 -4.21 -7.85 -11.75
N SER A 92 -4.16 -6.91 -12.68
CA SER A 92 -5.35 -6.40 -13.35
C SER A 92 -5.99 -7.42 -14.29
N ASN A 93 -7.07 -7.02 -14.96
CA ASN A 93 -7.74 -7.87 -15.94
C ASN A 93 -6.88 -7.99 -17.21
N GLY A 94 -6.76 -9.20 -17.76
CA GLY A 94 -5.96 -9.48 -18.96
C GLY A 94 -4.47 -9.76 -18.70
N VAL A 95 -4.00 -9.62 -17.46
CA VAL A 95 -2.68 -10.12 -17.05
C VAL A 95 -2.79 -11.57 -16.61
N LEU A 96 -2.10 -12.46 -17.32
CA LEU A 96 -2.11 -13.90 -17.09
C LEU A 96 -0.84 -14.35 -16.38
N ASP A 97 -0.99 -15.30 -15.45
CA ASP A 97 0.13 -16.07 -14.93
C ASP A 97 0.64 -17.03 -15.99
N ARG A 98 1.92 -16.93 -16.31
CA ARG A 98 2.64 -17.87 -17.17
C ARG A 98 3.73 -18.60 -16.39
N THR A 99 3.71 -18.47 -15.07
CA THR A 99 4.71 -19.12 -14.23
C THR A 99 4.55 -20.63 -14.32
N ASP A 100 5.62 -21.31 -14.73
CA ASP A 100 5.68 -22.76 -14.76
C ASP A 100 5.60 -23.33 -13.33
N GLU A 101 4.58 -24.15 -13.04
CA GLU A 101 4.37 -24.73 -11.72
C GLU A 101 5.54 -25.60 -11.27
N SER A 102 6.26 -26.23 -12.22
CA SER A 102 7.47 -26.99 -11.91
C SER A 102 8.60 -26.09 -11.40
N ARG A 103 8.70 -24.85 -11.91
CA ARG A 103 9.68 -23.83 -11.48
C ARG A 103 9.25 -23.05 -10.24
N ARG A 104 7.98 -23.16 -9.81
CA ARG A 104 7.51 -22.59 -8.53
C ARG A 104 7.98 -23.38 -7.32
N TRP A 105 8.18 -24.70 -7.48
CA TRP A 105 8.49 -25.63 -6.40
C TRP A 105 9.82 -26.37 -6.58
N ALA A 106 10.47 -26.27 -7.75
CA ALA A 106 11.82 -26.79 -7.96
C ALA A 106 12.89 -26.01 -7.19
N SER A 107 12.55 -24.84 -6.65
CA SER A 107 13.49 -23.99 -5.93
C SER A 107 13.84 -24.59 -4.57
N GLY A 108 15.10 -24.98 -4.39
CA GLY A 108 15.66 -25.16 -3.05
C GLY A 108 15.54 -23.88 -2.22
N PRO A 109 15.83 -23.92 -0.90
CA PRO A 109 15.70 -22.75 -0.01
C PRO A 109 16.53 -21.50 -0.40
N ASP A 110 17.42 -21.63 -1.40
CA ASP A 110 18.29 -20.58 -1.94
C ASP A 110 18.08 -20.29 -3.44
N GLU A 111 17.04 -20.82 -4.08
CA GLU A 111 16.75 -20.55 -5.50
C GLU A 111 15.60 -19.56 -5.67
N ALA A 112 15.76 -18.59 -6.58
CA ALA A 112 14.73 -17.61 -6.86
C ALA A 112 13.50 -18.28 -7.51
N ALA A 113 12.31 -18.00 -6.99
CA ALA A 113 11.07 -18.35 -7.67
C ALA A 113 10.95 -17.46 -8.91
N GLN A 114 11.09 -18.05 -10.10
CA GLN A 114 10.91 -17.33 -11.35
C GLN A 114 9.42 -17.13 -11.60
N LEU A 115 8.95 -15.89 -11.58
CA LEU A 115 7.58 -15.52 -11.92
C LEU A 115 7.52 -15.04 -13.37
N SER A 116 6.45 -15.37 -14.07
CA SER A 116 6.27 -14.96 -15.47
C SER A 116 4.83 -14.53 -15.72
N PHE A 117 4.66 -13.39 -16.37
CA PHE A 117 3.37 -12.81 -16.66
C PHE A 117 3.31 -12.32 -18.09
N SER A 118 2.11 -12.36 -18.67
CA SER A 118 1.83 -11.81 -20.00
C SER A 118 0.58 -10.95 -19.96
N CYS A 119 0.59 -9.78 -20.60
CA CYS A 119 -0.59 -8.95 -20.76
C CYS A 119 -1.20 -9.12 -22.15
N SER A 120 -2.44 -9.60 -22.23
CA SER A 120 -3.17 -9.72 -23.50
C SER A 120 -3.89 -8.42 -23.90
N ARG A 121 -3.88 -7.41 -23.03
CA ARG A 121 -4.51 -6.11 -23.24
C ARG A 121 -3.45 -5.05 -23.50
N ARG A 122 -3.88 -3.86 -23.94
CA ARG A 122 -3.00 -2.70 -24.11
C ARG A 122 -2.55 -2.10 -22.77
N ARG A 123 -3.27 -2.37 -21.69
CA ARG A 123 -2.95 -1.89 -20.35
C ARG A 123 -3.08 -3.03 -19.37
N GLY A 124 -2.12 -3.10 -18.45
CA GLY A 124 -2.11 -4.09 -17.40
C GLY A 124 -1.28 -3.61 -16.23
N ALA A 125 -1.51 -4.20 -15.06
CA ALA A 125 -0.77 -3.87 -13.87
C ALA A 125 -0.55 -5.09 -12.98
N ILE A 126 0.61 -5.13 -12.31
CA ILE A 126 0.94 -6.14 -11.30
C ILE A 126 1.51 -5.46 -10.06
N LEU A 127 0.93 -5.75 -8.90
CA LEU A 127 1.53 -5.52 -7.60
C LEU A 127 1.95 -6.87 -7.01
N SER A 128 3.24 -7.12 -6.95
CA SER A 128 3.82 -8.32 -6.33
C SER A 128 4.21 -8.03 -4.89
N LEU A 129 3.71 -8.87 -3.97
CA LEU A 129 4.00 -8.84 -2.54
C LEU A 129 4.56 -10.22 -2.16
N PRO A 130 5.89 -10.40 -2.13
CA PRO A 130 6.49 -11.72 -1.89
C PRO A 130 6.46 -12.12 -0.40
N VAL A 131 6.18 -11.17 0.50
CA VAL A 131 6.04 -11.38 1.94
C VAL A 131 4.71 -10.80 2.44
N PRO A 132 4.19 -11.26 3.60
CA PRO A 132 2.94 -10.73 4.13
C PRO A 132 3.01 -9.21 4.37
N ALA A 133 1.95 -8.50 4.00
CA ALA A 133 1.77 -7.08 4.30
C ALA A 133 0.83 -6.88 5.48
N GLN A 134 1.07 -5.84 6.29
CA GLN A 134 0.21 -5.52 7.43
C GLN A 134 -0.97 -4.67 6.96
N ARG A 135 -2.19 -5.08 7.27
CA ARG A 135 -3.41 -4.30 7.04
C ARG A 135 -3.79 -3.56 8.32
N LYS A 136 -4.09 -2.27 8.19
CA LYS A 136 -4.68 -1.44 9.25
C LYS A 136 -5.90 -0.71 8.67
N ASP A 137 -7.03 -0.78 9.35
CA ASP A 137 -8.24 -0.05 8.96
C ASP A 137 -8.88 0.61 10.18
N THR A 138 -9.45 1.79 10.02
CA THR A 138 -10.31 2.36 11.05
C THR A 138 -11.65 1.62 11.12
N THR A 139 -12.11 1.34 12.33
CA THR A 139 -13.48 0.86 12.57
C THR A 139 -14.51 2.01 12.52
N ALA A 140 -14.03 3.26 12.55
CA ALA A 140 -14.86 4.47 12.65
C ALA A 140 -14.99 5.22 11.32
N ARG A 141 -15.11 4.51 10.18
CA ARG A 141 -15.13 5.12 8.83
C ARG A 141 -16.10 6.29 8.68
N GLY A 142 -17.29 6.21 9.28
CA GLY A 142 -18.27 7.30 9.25
C GLY A 142 -17.83 8.57 9.98
N VAL A 143 -17.00 8.46 11.02
CA VAL A 143 -16.44 9.62 11.73
C VAL A 143 -15.38 10.31 10.87
N PHE A 144 -14.52 9.54 10.21
CA PHE A 144 -13.51 10.06 9.28
C PHE A 144 -14.17 10.75 8.08
N ALA A 145 -15.20 10.14 7.50
CA ALA A 145 -15.97 10.73 6.40
C ALA A 145 -16.62 12.08 6.79
N LYS A 146 -17.17 12.18 8.00
CA LYS A 146 -17.69 13.46 8.53
C LYS A 146 -16.59 14.49 8.74
N CYS A 147 -15.42 14.06 9.21
CA CYS A 147 -14.27 14.93 9.44
C CYS A 147 -13.78 15.57 8.13
N ILE A 148 -13.49 14.78 7.09
CA ILE A 148 -13.06 15.32 5.80
C ILE A 148 -14.14 16.24 5.21
N THR A 149 -15.41 15.83 5.23
CA THR A 149 -16.49 16.67 4.68
C THR A 149 -16.59 18.04 5.38
N LYS A 150 -16.38 18.06 6.70
CA LYS A 150 -16.44 19.29 7.50
C LYS A 150 -15.25 20.21 7.24
N HIS A 151 -14.06 19.66 7.01
CA HIS A 151 -12.80 20.42 7.03
C HIS A 151 -12.11 20.54 5.65
N ILE A 152 -12.68 19.96 4.59
CA ILE A 152 -12.06 19.90 3.26
C ILE A 152 -11.74 21.30 2.69
N ASN A 153 -12.54 22.32 3.01
CA ASN A 153 -12.32 23.67 2.51
C ASN A 153 -11.10 24.31 3.18
N GLU A 154 -10.94 24.14 4.49
CA GLU A 154 -9.79 24.61 5.25
C GLU A 154 -8.51 23.87 4.84
N TRP A 155 -8.60 22.54 4.65
CA TRP A 155 -7.47 21.74 4.17
C TRP A 155 -7.04 22.14 2.77
N PHE A 156 -8.01 22.44 1.90
CA PHE A 156 -7.73 22.95 0.57
C PHE A 156 -7.08 24.33 0.62
N ALA A 157 -7.61 25.28 1.41
CA ALA A 157 -6.98 26.59 1.59
C ALA A 157 -5.52 26.47 2.05
N PHE A 158 -5.25 25.60 3.00
CA PHE A 158 -3.89 25.29 3.47
C PHE A 158 -2.97 24.77 2.35
N THR A 159 -3.48 23.93 1.44
CA THR A 159 -2.69 23.46 0.29
C THR A 159 -2.39 24.58 -0.71
N GLN A 160 -3.29 25.56 -0.83
CA GLN A 160 -3.14 26.72 -1.70
C GLN A 160 -2.15 27.74 -1.13
N GLU A 161 -2.19 28.00 0.18
CA GLU A 161 -1.22 28.84 0.88
C GLU A 161 0.22 28.33 0.71
N ARG A 162 0.38 27.01 0.60
CA ARG A 162 1.66 26.34 0.35
C ARG A 162 2.05 26.26 -1.14
N GLY A 163 1.20 26.73 -2.05
CA GLY A 163 1.45 26.69 -3.48
C GLY A 163 1.57 25.27 -4.06
N LEU A 164 0.88 24.29 -3.46
CA LEU A 164 1.02 22.88 -3.88
C LEU A 164 0.42 22.59 -5.25
N GLY A 165 -0.50 23.43 -5.74
CA GLY A 165 -1.10 23.29 -7.06
C GLY A 165 -1.91 21.99 -7.24
N ILE A 166 -2.62 21.56 -6.20
CA ILE A 166 -3.57 20.44 -6.26
C ILE A 166 -5.00 20.97 -6.30
N ASN A 167 -5.94 20.14 -6.71
CA ASN A 167 -7.36 20.42 -6.57
C ASN A 167 -7.89 19.89 -5.23
N ARG A 168 -9.12 20.30 -4.88
CA ARG A 168 -9.75 19.87 -3.63
C ARG A 168 -9.98 18.36 -3.60
N GLU A 169 -10.37 17.80 -4.74
CA GLU A 169 -10.62 16.38 -4.97
C GLU A 169 -9.36 15.50 -4.89
N ASP A 170 -8.17 16.10 -4.97
CA ASP A 170 -6.91 15.38 -4.82
C ASP A 170 -6.54 15.11 -3.35
N ILE A 171 -7.24 15.77 -2.41
CA ILE A 171 -7.01 15.60 -0.98
C ILE A 171 -7.59 14.27 -0.51
N ILE A 172 -6.72 13.44 0.05
CA ILE A 172 -7.01 12.11 0.56
C ILE A 172 -6.91 12.13 2.08
N LEU A 173 -7.92 11.57 2.74
CA LEU A 173 -7.85 11.19 4.15
C LEU A 173 -7.70 9.66 4.27
N VAL A 174 -6.62 9.22 4.89
CA VAL A 174 -6.30 7.80 5.06
C VAL A 174 -7.18 7.19 6.15
N THR A 175 -8.12 6.33 5.75
CA THR A 175 -8.95 5.53 6.67
C THR A 175 -8.39 4.14 6.92
N GLY A 176 -7.40 3.71 6.13
CA GLY A 176 -6.76 2.41 6.22
C GLY A 176 -5.59 2.32 5.25
N CYS A 177 -4.66 1.41 5.52
CA CYS A 177 -3.47 1.20 4.72
C CYS A 177 -3.01 -0.26 4.74
N HIS A 178 -2.32 -0.66 3.67
CA HIS A 178 -1.55 -1.90 3.60
C HIS A 178 -0.07 -1.54 3.61
N LEU A 179 0.63 -1.94 4.67
CA LEU A 179 2.05 -1.69 4.85
C LEU A 179 2.81 -2.92 4.37
N ALA A 180 3.32 -2.81 3.14
CA ALA A 180 4.29 -3.73 2.59
C ALA A 180 5.70 -3.23 2.89
N ARG A 181 6.66 -4.15 2.95
CA ARG A 181 8.05 -3.81 3.24
C ARG A 181 8.99 -4.08 2.08
N THR A 182 8.53 -4.89 1.14
CA THR A 182 9.10 -5.05 -0.18
C THR A 182 7.94 -5.32 -1.12
N TRP A 183 8.10 -4.92 -2.37
CA TRP A 183 7.05 -4.93 -3.36
C TRP A 183 7.70 -4.82 -4.74
N ALA A 184 6.98 -5.22 -5.78
CA ALA A 184 7.28 -4.82 -7.15
C ALA A 184 5.99 -4.29 -7.78
N THR A 185 6.08 -3.12 -8.41
CA THR A 185 5.00 -2.55 -9.20
C THR A 185 5.39 -2.62 -10.68
N ILE A 186 4.45 -3.04 -11.51
CA ILE A 186 4.66 -3.24 -12.95
C ILE A 186 3.45 -2.67 -13.68
N ALA A 187 3.69 -1.94 -14.76
CA ALA A 187 2.67 -1.43 -15.66
C ALA A 187 2.99 -1.83 -17.10
N PHE A 188 2.01 -2.41 -17.78
CA PHE A 188 2.05 -2.74 -19.20
C PHE A 188 1.33 -1.65 -20.00
N GLN A 189 1.88 -1.26 -21.14
CA GLN A 189 1.36 -0.19 -21.99
C GLN A 189 1.13 -0.61 -23.45
N GLU A 190 1.67 -1.75 -23.86
CA GLU A 190 1.47 -2.31 -25.19
C GLU A 190 0.76 -3.67 -25.13
N ARG A 191 0.24 -4.11 -26.28
CA ARG A 191 -0.39 -5.43 -26.39
C ARG A 191 0.68 -6.51 -26.47
N GLU A 192 0.38 -7.65 -25.87
CA GLU A 192 1.22 -8.86 -25.94
C GLU A 192 2.59 -8.71 -25.28
N GLU A 193 2.78 -7.68 -24.46
CA GLU A 193 3.95 -7.56 -23.61
C GLU A 193 4.03 -8.73 -22.62
N GLN A 194 5.22 -9.28 -22.51
CA GLN A 194 5.55 -10.33 -21.57
C GLN A 194 6.64 -9.81 -20.64
N LEU A 195 6.52 -10.14 -19.37
CA LEU A 195 7.51 -9.82 -18.36
C LEU A 195 7.75 -11.06 -17.50
N SER A 196 9.01 -11.44 -17.38
CA SER A 196 9.47 -12.44 -16.43
C SER A 196 10.41 -11.79 -15.43
N PHE A 197 10.20 -12.07 -14.15
CA PHE A 197 11.08 -11.62 -13.07
C PHE A 197 11.20 -12.71 -12.01
N GLY A 198 12.39 -12.83 -11.43
CA GLY A 198 12.64 -13.70 -10.29
C GLY A 198 12.43 -12.95 -8.98
N VAL A 199 11.87 -13.66 -7.99
CA VAL A 199 11.90 -13.21 -6.61
C VAL A 199 12.39 -14.36 -5.73
N GLN A 200 13.47 -14.12 -5.01
CA GLN A 200 13.98 -15.05 -4.02
C GLN A 200 13.58 -14.54 -2.63
N VAL A 201 12.99 -15.42 -1.83
CA VAL A 201 12.71 -15.15 -0.42
C VAL A 201 13.44 -16.22 0.39
N SER A 202 14.54 -15.83 1.03
CA SER A 202 15.37 -16.71 1.85
C SER A 202 15.07 -16.49 3.35
N GLY A 203 14.99 -17.59 4.09
CA GLY A 203 14.61 -17.57 5.51
C GLY A 203 13.21 -16.99 5.75
N LEU A 204 13.06 -16.16 6.77
CA LEU A 204 11.77 -15.48 7.04
C LEU A 204 11.67 -14.12 6.33
N SER A 205 12.77 -13.46 6.01
CA SER A 205 12.70 -12.02 5.71
C SER A 205 13.68 -11.52 4.65
N ASP A 206 14.58 -12.32 4.12
CA ASP A 206 15.55 -11.83 3.14
C ASP A 206 14.95 -11.93 1.73
N VAL A 207 14.81 -10.79 1.03
CA VAL A 207 14.14 -10.74 -0.27
C VAL A 207 15.08 -10.16 -1.32
N ILE A 208 15.30 -10.91 -2.40
CA ILE A 208 16.14 -10.49 -3.53
C ILE A 208 15.28 -10.50 -4.80
N TRP A 209 15.21 -9.34 -5.45
CA TRP A 209 14.55 -9.18 -6.75
C TRP A 209 15.55 -9.42 -7.88
N GLN A 210 15.15 -10.18 -8.90
CA GLN A 210 15.98 -10.45 -10.08
C GLN A 210 15.18 -10.10 -11.34
N PHE A 211 15.51 -8.97 -11.97
CA PHE A 211 14.94 -8.55 -13.25
C PHE A 211 16.03 -8.62 -14.32
N THR A 212 15.77 -9.31 -15.42
CA THR A 212 16.67 -9.29 -16.57
C THR A 212 16.20 -8.20 -17.54
N PRO A 213 17.08 -7.24 -17.91
CA PRO A 213 16.71 -6.14 -18.82
C PRO A 213 16.18 -6.62 -20.17
N GLU A 214 16.64 -7.78 -20.66
CA GLU A 214 16.14 -8.36 -21.91
C GLU A 214 14.67 -8.83 -21.82
N GLY A 215 14.18 -9.15 -20.61
CA GLY A 215 12.81 -9.62 -20.37
C GLY A 215 11.80 -8.53 -20.07
N ALA A 216 12.22 -7.26 -20.01
CA ALA A 216 11.40 -6.11 -19.63
C ALA A 216 11.37 -4.99 -20.69
N GLN A 217 11.74 -5.29 -21.94
CA GLN A 217 11.80 -4.28 -23.01
C GLN A 217 10.48 -3.48 -23.10
N GLY A 218 10.51 -2.21 -22.70
CA GLY A 218 9.36 -1.31 -22.74
C GLY A 218 8.42 -1.36 -21.52
N VAL A 219 8.51 -2.39 -20.67
CA VAL A 219 7.61 -2.54 -19.51
C VAL A 219 8.12 -1.71 -18.34
N ALA A 220 7.30 -0.76 -17.89
CA ALA A 220 7.62 0.03 -16.70
C ALA A 220 7.52 -0.83 -15.45
N TYR A 221 8.53 -0.75 -14.59
CA TYR A 221 8.53 -1.39 -13.28
C TYR A 221 9.24 -0.54 -12.23
N ASN A 222 8.88 -0.77 -10.97
CA ASN A 222 9.56 -0.21 -9.81
C ASN A 222 9.63 -1.26 -8.70
N LEU A 223 10.64 -1.15 -7.84
CA LEU A 223 10.96 -2.15 -6.82
C LEU A 223 11.13 -1.50 -5.46
N GLY A 224 10.51 -2.14 -4.46
CA GLY A 224 10.78 -1.90 -3.07
C GLY A 224 12.15 -2.44 -2.67
N PRO A 225 12.56 -2.20 -1.41
CA PRO A 225 13.89 -2.59 -0.95
C PRO A 225 14.12 -4.11 -1.04
N SER A 226 15.35 -4.48 -1.38
CA SER A 226 15.90 -5.84 -1.26
C SER A 226 16.76 -5.97 0.01
N GLY A 227 17.00 -7.21 0.45
CA GLY A 227 17.76 -7.55 1.66
C GLY A 227 16.88 -7.91 2.85
N GLN A 228 17.39 -7.76 4.08
CA GLN A 228 16.70 -8.21 5.29
C GLN A 228 15.48 -7.34 5.64
N VAL A 229 14.29 -7.92 5.50
CA VAL A 229 12.99 -7.27 5.72
C VAL A 229 12.34 -7.70 7.07
N ARG A 230 12.82 -7.18 8.21
CA ARG A 230 12.53 -7.70 9.57
C ARG A 230 11.06 -7.72 10.01
N PHE A 231 10.44 -8.88 10.27
CA PHE A 231 9.11 -9.02 10.91
C PHE A 231 9.03 -8.41 12.32
N SER A 232 8.04 -7.54 12.53
CA SER A 232 7.60 -7.13 13.85
C SER A 232 6.25 -7.82 14.04
N ILE A 233 6.29 -9.02 14.63
CA ILE A 233 5.08 -9.63 15.16
C ILE A 233 4.74 -8.81 16.39
N PHE A 234 3.84 -7.83 16.27
CA PHE A 234 3.14 -7.35 17.47
C PHE A 234 2.21 -8.49 17.87
N LEU A 235 2.72 -9.38 18.72
CA LEU A 235 1.84 -10.23 19.52
C LEU A 235 0.91 -9.26 20.26
N PRO A 236 -0.43 -9.36 20.10
CA PRO A 236 -1.31 -8.66 21.00
C PRO A 236 -0.90 -9.05 22.44
N PRO A 237 -0.89 -8.11 23.40
CA PRO A 237 -0.59 -8.47 24.79
C PRO A 237 -1.45 -9.67 25.14
N GLN A 238 -0.80 -10.74 25.64
CA GLN A 238 -1.44 -12.00 26.01
C GLN A 238 -2.70 -11.70 26.80
N GLN A 239 -3.86 -11.72 26.13
CA GLN A 239 -5.11 -11.83 26.82
C GLN A 239 -5.21 -13.30 27.18
N THR A 240 -4.83 -13.56 28.42
CA THR A 240 -5.18 -14.73 29.21
C THR A 240 -6.54 -15.27 28.73
N LEU A 241 -6.51 -16.38 27.98
CA LEU A 241 -7.70 -17.17 27.72
C LEU A 241 -8.15 -17.74 29.06
N GLN A 242 -9.16 -17.11 29.65
CA GLN A 242 -9.95 -17.67 30.75
C GLN A 242 -11.42 -17.68 30.35
N GLN A 243 -11.91 -18.92 30.14
CA GLN A 243 -13.25 -19.48 30.40
C GLN A 243 -14.49 -18.85 29.73
N VAL A 244 -15.60 -19.55 29.44
CA VAL A 244 -16.04 -20.97 29.39
C VAL A 244 -17.44 -20.94 28.73
N MET A 245 -17.81 -22.05 28.09
CA MET A 245 -19.14 -22.56 27.69
C MET A 245 -20.40 -21.68 27.84
N ILE A 246 -21.22 -21.70 26.78
CA ILE A 246 -22.68 -21.73 26.91
C ILE A 246 -23.14 -23.05 26.26
N ASP A 247 -23.80 -23.87 27.07
CA ASP A 247 -24.49 -25.11 26.66
C ASP A 247 -25.54 -24.84 25.60
N LEU A 248 -25.73 -25.80 24.69
CA LEU A 248 -26.98 -25.98 23.96
C LEU A 248 -27.48 -27.40 24.22
N ASP A 249 -28.62 -27.41 24.91
CA ASP A 249 -29.57 -28.47 25.29
C ASP A 249 -29.21 -29.43 26.44
#